data_AF-A0A7W3Y7K8-F1
#
_entry.id   AF-A0A7W3Y7K8-F1
#
_cell.length_a   1.000
_cell.length_b   1.000
_cell.length_c   1.000
_cell.angle_alpha   90.00
_cell.angle_beta   90.00
_cell.angle_gamma   90.00
#
_symmetry.space_group_name_H-M   'P 1'
#
loop_
_entity.id
_entity.type
_entity.pdbx_description
1 polymer ?
#
loop_
_entity_poly.entity_id
_entity_poly.type
_entity_poly.pdbx_seq_one_letter_code
_entity_poly.pdbx_strand_id
1 'polypeptide(L)'
;MSTAFLVRVQLSSGVERHYLLANDVEPGLMHRYQTREDWQEVIIDALINVPLAPYLPSKKITPPIGTAKVMGVEAVDLANVDNKVQRTRSQFIMAAIWKKQSALANYNFLHHDYDKWTQRQIQADVDYWCNSKHHLFVNLVTKWRCYRQRQRLQAELRK
;
A
#
# COMPACT_ATOMS: atom_id res chain seq x y z
N MET A 1 12.40 -20.19 -11.08
CA MET A 1 11.26 -19.66 -10.31
C MET A 1 11.64 -18.28 -9.82
N SER A 2 10.78 -17.27 -10.02
CA SER A 2 11.06 -15.90 -9.58
C SER A 2 10.36 -15.69 -8.25
N THR A 3 11.13 -15.54 -7.17
CA THR A 3 10.57 -15.25 -5.85
C THR A 3 10.02 -13.82 -5.82
N ALA A 4 8.79 -13.66 -5.35
CA ALA A 4 8.16 -12.39 -5.06
C ALA A 4 7.68 -12.36 -3.60
N PHE A 5 7.35 -11.17 -3.09
CA PHE A 5 6.89 -11.01 -1.72
C PHE A 5 5.42 -10.60 -1.67
N LEU A 6 4.58 -11.48 -1.15
CA LEU A 6 3.16 -11.23 -0.93
C LEU A 6 2.99 -10.64 0.47
N VAL A 7 2.58 -9.38 0.56
CA VAL A 7 2.31 -8.70 1.82
C VAL A 7 0.81 -8.69 2.11
N ARG A 8 0.44 -9.16 3.30
CA ARG A 8 -0.89 -8.96 3.87
C ARG A 8 -0.88 -7.63 4.61
N VAL A 9 -1.79 -6.73 4.27
CA VAL A 9 -1.89 -5.40 4.87
C VAL A 9 -3.29 -5.15 5.41
N GLN A 10 -3.38 -4.31 6.44
CA GLN A 10 -4.62 -3.77 6.96
C GLN A 10 -4.73 -2.29 6.61
N LEU A 11 -5.87 -1.88 6.05
CA LEU A 11 -6.20 -0.48 5.80
C LEU A 11 -6.69 0.21 7.08
N SER A 12 -6.66 1.55 7.12
CA SER A 12 -7.21 2.34 8.24
C SER A 12 -8.72 2.14 8.47
N SER A 13 -9.41 1.54 7.49
CA SER A 13 -10.81 1.12 7.58
C SER A 13 -11.00 -0.25 8.26
N GLY A 14 -9.92 -0.96 8.61
CA GLY A 14 -9.93 -2.32 9.14
C GLY A 14 -9.96 -3.42 8.06
N VAL A 15 -10.12 -3.07 6.78
CA VAL A 15 -10.14 -4.05 5.68
C VAL A 15 -8.73 -4.60 5.42
N GLU A 16 -8.61 -5.93 5.36
CA GLU A 16 -7.38 -6.61 4.97
C GLU A 16 -7.30 -6.87 3.46
N ARG A 17 -6.08 -6.80 2.92
CA ARG A 17 -5.78 -7.04 1.51
C ARG A 17 -4.40 -7.65 1.32
N HIS A 18 -4.22 -8.31 0.18
CA HIS A 18 -2.93 -8.82 -0.25
C HIS A 18 -2.39 -7.99 -1.42
N TYR A 19 -1.09 -7.71 -1.38
CA TYR A 19 -0.37 -7.01 -2.44
C TYR A 19 0.98 -7.67 -2.67
N LEU A 20 1.49 -7.59 -3.88
CA LEU A 20 2.90 -7.83 -4.13
C LEU A 20 3.69 -6.60 -3.70
N LEU A 21 4.88 -6.80 -3.15
CA LEU A 21 5.75 -5.68 -2.78
C LEU A 21 6.18 -4.90 -4.04
N ALA A 22 6.46 -3.60 -3.90
CA ALA A 22 6.95 -2.80 -5.02
C ALA A 22 8.34 -3.28 -5.47
N ASN A 23 8.59 -3.30 -6.79
CA ASN A 23 9.87 -3.73 -7.38
C ASN A 23 11.09 -3.02 -6.77
N ASP A 24 10.94 -1.76 -6.34
CA ASP A 24 12.04 -0.98 -5.78
C ASP A 24 12.37 -1.36 -4.32
N VAL A 25 11.43 -2.01 -3.63
CA VAL A 25 11.57 -2.46 -2.24
C VAL A 25 11.95 -3.95 -2.18
N GLU A 26 11.55 -4.74 -3.18
CA GLU A 26 11.83 -6.19 -3.27
C GLU A 26 13.33 -6.54 -3.12
N PRO A 27 14.29 -5.86 -3.77
CA PRO A 27 15.71 -6.21 -3.64
C PRO A 27 16.23 -6.13 -2.20
N GLY A 28 15.78 -5.11 -1.44
CA GLY A 28 16.18 -4.95 -0.04
C GLY A 28 15.66 -6.08 0.84
N LEU A 29 14.43 -6.53 0.60
CA LEU A 29 13.84 -7.66 1.32
C LEU A 29 14.42 -9.01 0.85
N MET A 30 14.70 -9.15 -0.45
CA MET A 30 15.34 -10.34 -1.02
C MET A 30 16.71 -10.59 -0.41
N HIS A 31 17.53 -9.55 -0.27
CA HIS A 31 18.82 -9.68 0.38
C HIS A 31 18.69 -10.21 1.81
N ARG A 32 17.70 -9.74 2.57
CA ARG A 32 17.42 -10.25 3.93
C ARG A 32 16.90 -11.68 3.91
N TYR A 33 15.96 -11.99 3.02
CA TYR A 33 15.42 -13.34 2.86
C TYR A 33 16.51 -14.40 2.62
N GLN A 34 17.56 -14.03 1.89
CA GLN A 34 18.68 -14.93 1.60
C GLN A 34 19.73 -15.01 2.72
N THR A 35 19.77 -14.06 3.65
CA THR A 35 20.87 -13.91 4.62
C THR A 35 20.45 -13.99 6.08
N ARG A 36 19.15 -13.93 6.39
CA ARG A 36 18.62 -13.87 7.76
C ARG A 36 17.40 -14.77 7.92
N GLU A 37 17.32 -15.44 9.08
CA GLU A 37 16.17 -16.27 9.44
C GLU A 37 14.92 -15.42 9.73
N ASP A 38 15.10 -14.29 10.40
CA ASP A 38 14.07 -13.32 10.81
C ASP A 38 13.89 -12.18 9.80
N TRP A 39 14.09 -12.46 8.51
CA TRP A 39 14.06 -11.47 7.43
C TRP A 39 12.78 -10.60 7.38
N GLN A 40 11.68 -11.10 7.94
CA GLN A 40 10.38 -10.43 7.99
C GLN A 40 10.36 -9.23 8.96
N GLU A 41 11.29 -9.15 9.93
CA GLU A 41 11.24 -8.15 11.02
C GLU A 41 11.05 -6.71 10.50
N VAL A 42 11.64 -6.41 9.34
CA VAL A 42 11.71 -5.04 8.82
C VAL A 42 10.40 -4.59 8.20
N ILE A 43 9.60 -5.55 7.73
CA ILE A 43 8.39 -5.26 6.97
C ILE A 43 7.14 -5.43 7.83
N ILE A 44 7.15 -6.31 8.83
CA ILE A 44 6.03 -6.43 9.77
C ILE A 44 5.83 -5.10 10.50
N ASP A 45 4.56 -4.71 10.69
CA ASP A 45 4.14 -3.44 11.31
C ASP A 45 4.57 -2.17 10.56
N ALA A 46 5.20 -2.28 9.39
CA ALA A 46 5.57 -1.13 8.58
C ALA A 46 4.36 -0.45 7.95
N LEU A 47 4.49 0.84 7.65
CA LEU A 47 3.52 1.59 6.85
C LEU A 47 3.93 1.56 5.39
N ILE A 48 2.99 1.24 4.51
CA ILE A 48 3.24 1.14 3.07
C ILE A 48 2.08 1.72 2.26
N ASN A 49 2.41 2.44 1.20
CA ASN A 49 1.40 2.97 0.28
C ASN A 49 0.87 1.88 -0.65
N VAL A 50 -0.46 1.77 -0.76
CA VAL A 50 -1.13 0.74 -1.56
C VAL A 50 -2.24 1.32 -2.43
N PRO A 51 -2.48 0.76 -3.62
CA PRO A 51 -3.61 1.17 -4.44
C PRO A 51 -4.92 0.69 -3.81
N LEU A 52 -5.83 1.63 -3.55
CA LEU A 52 -7.13 1.35 -2.93
C LEU A 52 -8.17 0.85 -3.94
N ALA A 53 -7.92 1.06 -5.24
CA ALA A 53 -8.68 0.53 -6.36
C ALA A 53 -7.73 -0.01 -7.46
N PRO A 54 -8.23 -0.81 -8.42
CA PRO A 54 -7.41 -1.32 -9.51
C PRO A 54 -6.77 -0.24 -10.40
N TYR A 55 -5.57 -0.53 -10.91
CA TYR A 55 -5.03 0.16 -12.07
C TYR A 55 -5.90 -0.07 -13.31
N LEU A 56 -5.96 0.94 -14.18
CA LEU A 56 -6.60 0.81 -15.50
C LEU A 56 -5.63 0.16 -16.49
N PRO A 57 -6.11 -0.65 -17.45
CA PRO A 57 -5.30 -1.16 -18.56
C PRO A 57 -4.51 -0.07 -19.29
N SER A 58 -5.15 1.09 -19.50
CA SER A 58 -4.52 2.24 -20.15
C SER A 58 -3.39 2.90 -19.32
N LYS A 59 -3.32 2.63 -18.01
CA LYS A 59 -2.43 3.26 -17.03
C LYS A 59 -2.47 4.79 -16.99
N LYS A 60 -3.43 5.43 -17.67
CA LYS A 60 -3.53 6.89 -17.76
C LYS A 60 -3.88 7.56 -16.44
N ILE A 61 -4.56 6.84 -15.54
CA ILE A 61 -5.05 7.38 -14.28
C ILE A 61 -4.57 6.47 -13.14
N THR A 62 -3.76 7.05 -12.26
CA THR A 62 -3.36 6.42 -11.00
C THR A 62 -4.60 6.21 -10.12
N PRO A 63 -4.83 5.00 -9.58
CA PRO A 63 -5.93 4.78 -8.64
C PRO A 63 -5.71 5.59 -7.37
N PRO A 64 -6.76 5.82 -6.56
CA PRO A 64 -6.59 6.36 -5.22
C PRO A 64 -5.59 5.51 -4.44
N ILE A 65 -4.61 6.16 -3.80
CA ILE A 65 -3.61 5.52 -2.93
C ILE A 65 -3.96 5.84 -1.48
N GLY A 66 -3.67 4.89 -0.59
CA GLY A 66 -3.72 5.09 0.85
C GLY A 66 -2.55 4.38 1.54
N THR A 67 -2.41 4.60 2.84
CA THR A 67 -1.36 4.00 3.66
C THR A 67 -1.94 2.87 4.50
N ALA A 68 -1.35 1.68 4.34
CA ALA A 68 -1.73 0.47 5.05
C ALA A 68 -0.62 0.04 6.01
N LYS A 69 -1.00 -0.69 7.07
CA LYS A 69 -0.04 -1.36 7.95
C LYS A 69 0.18 -2.79 7.48
N VAL A 70 1.43 -3.23 7.39
CA VAL A 70 1.77 -4.60 7.03
C VAL A 70 1.53 -5.51 8.23
N MET A 71 0.75 -6.57 8.00
CA MET A 71 0.35 -7.57 9.00
C MET A 71 1.07 -8.91 8.81
N GLY A 72 1.72 -9.12 7.67
CA GLY A 72 2.35 -10.38 7.30
C GLY A 72 3.06 -10.26 5.95
N VAL A 73 4.07 -11.10 5.73
CA VAL A 73 4.75 -11.24 4.45
C VAL A 73 5.09 -12.70 4.19
N GLU A 74 4.94 -13.12 2.93
CA GLU A 74 5.30 -14.46 2.49
C GLU A 74 6.16 -14.37 1.23
N ALA A 75 7.21 -15.19 1.16
CA ALA A 75 7.96 -15.40 -0.06
C ALA A 75 7.22 -16.44 -0.91
N VAL A 76 6.82 -16.05 -2.12
CA VAL A 76 6.00 -16.87 -3.02
C VAL A 76 6.67 -16.99 -4.38
N ASP A 77 6.38 -18.07 -5.11
CA ASP A 77 6.70 -18.13 -6.53
C ASP A 77 5.74 -17.21 -7.29
N LEU A 78 6.27 -16.23 -8.01
CA LEU A 78 5.49 -15.27 -8.78
C LEU A 78 4.54 -15.95 -9.78
N ALA A 79 4.91 -17.13 -10.29
CA ALA A 79 4.05 -17.91 -11.19
C ALA A 79 2.74 -18.40 -10.53
N ASN A 80 2.71 -18.50 -9.21
CA ASN A 80 1.57 -18.99 -8.44
C ASN A 80 0.66 -17.86 -7.91
N VAL A 81 1.00 -16.60 -8.17
CA VAL A 81 0.25 -15.45 -7.67
C VAL A 81 -0.88 -15.09 -8.64
N ASP A 82 -2.10 -14.89 -8.11
CA ASP A 82 -3.25 -14.41 -8.89
C ASP A 82 -2.90 -13.09 -9.59
N ASN A 83 -3.14 -13.02 -10.90
CA ASN A 83 -2.86 -11.86 -11.74
C ASN A 83 -3.63 -10.58 -11.34
N LYS A 84 -4.63 -10.69 -10.47
CA LYS A 84 -5.37 -9.57 -9.88
C LYS A 84 -4.65 -8.94 -8.69
N VAL A 85 -3.66 -9.60 -8.11
CA VAL A 85 -2.86 -9.05 -7.01
C VAL A 85 -2.04 -7.89 -7.53
N GLN A 86 -2.29 -6.71 -6.97
CA GLN A 86 -1.60 -5.49 -7.37
C GLN A 86 -0.29 -5.34 -6.59
N ARG A 87 0.63 -4.54 -7.13
CA ARG A 87 1.82 -4.13 -6.40
C ARG A 87 1.54 -2.92 -5.49
N THR A 88 2.22 -2.87 -4.36
CA THR A 88 2.30 -1.67 -3.52
C THR A 88 3.06 -0.55 -4.25
N ARG A 89 3.11 0.63 -3.64
CA ARG A 89 4.02 1.72 -4.04
C ARG A 89 5.32 1.62 -3.23
N SER A 90 6.36 2.26 -3.72
CA SER A 90 7.70 2.23 -3.12
C SER A 90 7.81 3.02 -1.82
N GLN A 91 6.86 3.91 -1.51
CA GLN A 91 6.84 4.63 -0.23
C GLN A 91 6.50 3.68 0.92
N PHE A 92 7.50 3.45 1.78
CA PHE A 92 7.52 2.45 2.82
C PHE A 92 8.30 2.98 4.05
N ILE A 93 7.74 2.84 5.25
CA ILE A 93 8.41 3.21 6.51
C ILE A 93 8.33 2.05 7.50
N MET A 94 9.49 1.59 7.97
CA MET A 94 9.61 0.54 8.98
C MET A 94 8.97 0.93 10.32
N ALA A 95 8.46 -0.05 11.06
CA ALA A 95 7.89 0.15 12.39
C ALA A 95 8.83 0.84 13.37
N ALA A 96 10.11 0.49 13.34
CA ALA A 96 11.15 1.08 14.19
C ALA A 96 11.36 2.58 13.96
N ILE A 97 10.92 3.10 12.81
CA ILE A 97 11.03 4.50 12.42
C ILE A 97 9.70 5.23 12.68
N TRP A 98 8.59 4.78 12.07
CA TRP A 98 7.35 5.56 12.08
C TRP A 98 6.76 5.70 13.48
N LYS A 99 6.93 4.69 14.35
CA LYS A 99 6.45 4.73 15.75
C LYS A 99 7.22 5.75 16.62
N LYS A 100 8.39 6.20 16.19
CA LYS A 100 9.23 7.19 16.90
C LYS A 100 9.11 8.60 16.33
N GLN A 101 8.42 8.75 15.21
CA GLN A 101 8.28 10.01 14.48
C GLN A 101 6.88 10.59 14.68
N SER A 102 6.75 11.89 14.42
CA SER A 102 5.43 12.53 14.41
C SER A 102 4.61 12.10 13.20
N ALA A 103 3.28 12.15 13.32
CA ALA A 103 2.37 11.91 12.20
C ALA A 103 2.71 12.80 10.98
N LEU A 104 3.12 14.05 11.21
CA LEU A 104 3.53 14.96 10.15
C LEU A 104 4.79 14.49 9.41
N ALA A 105 5.80 13.99 10.13
CA ALA A 105 7.02 13.46 9.52
C ALA A 105 6.73 12.20 8.67
N ASN A 106 5.93 11.28 9.22
CA ASN A 106 5.48 10.08 8.51
C ASN A 106 4.68 10.43 7.25
N TYR A 107 3.75 11.39 7.35
CA TYR A 107 2.98 11.90 6.21
C TYR A 107 3.90 12.53 5.15
N ASN A 108 4.86 13.36 5.54
CA ASN A 108 5.77 14.03 4.62
C ASN A 108 6.58 13.05 3.79
N PHE A 109 6.98 11.92 4.37
CA PHE A 109 7.67 10.85 3.65
C PHE A 109 6.73 10.07 2.70
N LEU A 110 5.49 9.80 3.11
CA LEU A 110 4.58 8.93 2.35
C LEU A 110 3.86 9.62 1.20
N HIS A 111 3.62 10.92 1.23
CA HIS A 111 2.70 11.58 0.28
C HIS A 111 3.33 12.03 -1.06
N HIS A 112 4.63 11.84 -1.26
CA HIS A 112 5.38 12.43 -2.39
C HIS A 112 4.74 12.11 -3.77
N ASP A 113 4.70 13.11 -4.66
CA ASP A 113 4.18 13.06 -6.04
C ASP A 113 2.70 12.66 -6.24
N TYR A 114 1.88 12.67 -5.18
CA TYR A 114 0.45 12.36 -5.31
C TYR A 114 -0.44 13.60 -5.49
N ASP A 115 -1.60 13.41 -6.11
CA ASP A 115 -2.63 14.45 -6.20
C ASP A 115 -3.20 14.81 -4.82
N LYS A 116 -3.75 16.02 -4.68
CA LYS A 116 -4.24 16.57 -3.39
C LYS A 116 -5.22 15.66 -2.65
N TRP A 117 -6.08 14.92 -3.35
CA TRP A 117 -7.03 14.02 -2.69
C TRP A 117 -6.35 12.76 -2.17
N THR A 118 -5.37 12.25 -2.90
CA THR A 118 -4.53 11.14 -2.46
C THR A 118 -3.65 11.55 -1.29
N GLN A 119 -3.07 12.76 -1.30
CA GLN A 119 -2.34 13.29 -0.14
C GLN A 119 -3.23 13.37 1.11
N ARG A 120 -4.47 13.88 0.99
CA ARG A 120 -5.43 13.90 2.12
C ARG A 120 -5.77 12.51 2.63
N GLN A 121 -5.90 11.52 1.75
CA GLN A 121 -6.13 10.14 2.15
C GLN A 121 -4.94 9.59 2.94
N ILE A 122 -3.72 9.78 2.44
CA ILE A 122 -2.48 9.36 3.13
C ILE A 122 -2.37 10.06 4.49
N GLN A 123 -2.68 11.35 4.57
CA GLN A 123 -2.69 12.09 5.84
C GLN A 123 -3.68 11.47 6.83
N ALA A 124 -4.92 11.19 6.40
CA ALA A 124 -5.93 10.56 7.24
C ALA A 124 -5.51 9.15 7.71
N ASP A 125 -4.86 8.37 6.84
CA ASP A 125 -4.36 7.05 7.18
C ASP A 125 -3.22 7.13 8.21
N VAL A 126 -2.27 8.04 8.01
CA VAL A 126 -1.16 8.26 8.95
C VAL A 126 -1.66 8.76 10.31
N ASP A 127 -2.61 9.68 10.34
CA ASP A 127 -3.26 10.15 11.57
C ASP A 127 -3.97 9.01 12.30
N TYR A 128 -4.60 8.09 11.57
CA TYR A 128 -5.18 6.89 12.15
C TYR A 128 -4.11 5.97 12.76
N TRP A 129 -3.04 5.66 12.03
CA TRP A 129 -2.01 4.75 12.54
C TRP A 129 -1.20 5.32 13.70
N CYS A 130 -0.94 6.63 13.71
CA CYS A 130 -0.15 7.28 14.75
C CYS A 130 -0.99 7.66 15.97
N ASN A 131 -2.22 8.14 15.76
CA ASN A 131 -3.03 8.79 16.80
C ASN A 131 -4.40 8.15 17.00
N SER A 132 -4.72 7.05 16.29
CA SER A 132 -6.05 6.41 16.29
C SER A 132 -7.21 7.35 15.91
N LYS A 133 -6.91 8.40 15.13
CA LYS A 133 -7.89 9.41 14.72
C LYS A 133 -8.58 9.02 13.41
N HIS A 134 -9.91 9.06 13.40
CA HIS A 134 -10.71 8.75 12.22
C HIS A 134 -11.11 10.01 11.45
N HIS A 135 -11.06 9.94 10.12
CA HIS A 135 -11.44 11.03 9.21
C HIS A 135 -12.59 10.59 8.29
N LEU A 136 -13.82 10.60 8.82
CA LEU A 136 -15.02 10.10 8.12
C LEU A 136 -15.24 10.74 6.74
N PHE A 137 -15.07 12.06 6.63
CA PHE A 137 -15.25 12.77 5.36
C PHE A 137 -14.26 12.31 4.29
N VAL A 138 -12.97 12.18 4.64
CA VAL A 138 -11.93 11.72 3.72
C VAL A 138 -12.22 10.29 3.28
N ASN A 139 -12.63 9.42 4.21
CA ASN A 139 -13.00 8.04 3.91
C ASN A 139 -14.19 7.94 2.94
N LEU A 140 -15.19 8.81 3.09
CA LEU A 140 -16.34 8.87 2.17
C LEU A 140 -15.91 9.30 0.75
N VAL A 141 -15.11 10.36 0.64
CA VAL A 141 -14.57 10.82 -0.65
C VAL A 141 -13.74 9.73 -1.31
N THR A 142 -12.87 9.05 -0.55
CA THR A 142 -12.03 7.97 -1.08
C THR A 142 -12.83 6.77 -1.53
N LYS A 143 -13.89 6.38 -0.80
CA LYS A 143 -14.82 5.33 -1.25
C LYS A 143 -15.45 5.69 -2.60
N TRP A 144 -15.90 6.93 -2.77
CA TRP A 144 -16.45 7.40 -4.04
C TRP A 144 -15.40 7.41 -5.17
N ARG A 145 -14.16 7.86 -4.90
CA ARG A 145 -13.07 7.83 -5.88
C ARG A 145 -12.75 6.39 -6.31
N CYS A 146 -12.74 5.44 -5.36
CA CYS A 146 -12.54 4.02 -5.66
C CYS A 146 -13.68 3.45 -6.52
N TYR A 147 -14.93 3.83 -6.22
CA TYR A 147 -16.09 3.45 -7.04
C TYR A 147 -15.96 3.96 -8.48
N ARG A 148 -15.62 5.25 -8.67
CA ARG A 148 -15.38 5.82 -10.00
C ARG A 148 -14.25 5.14 -10.75
N GLN A 149 -13.17 4.78 -10.06
CA GLN A 149 -12.06 4.05 -10.68
C GLN A 149 -12.50 2.67 -11.18
N ARG A 150 -13.33 1.95 -10.43
CA ARG A 150 -13.89 0.65 -10.86
C ARG A 150 -14.83 0.79 -12.05
N GLN A 151 -15.66 1.84 -12.10
CA GLN A 151 -16.49 2.12 -13.28
C GLN A 151 -15.62 2.37 -14.54
N ARG A 152 -14.53 3.13 -14.40
CA ARG A 152 -13.59 3.35 -15.50
C ARG A 152 -12.94 2.06 -15.97
N LEU A 153 -12.54 1.19 -15.04
CA LEU A 153 -12.00 -0.13 -15.37
C LEU A 153 -13.01 -0.95 -16.18
N GLN A 154 -14.27 -1.02 -15.73
CA GLN A 154 -15.32 -1.74 -16.46
C GLN A 154 -15.55 -1.17 -17.87
N ALA A 155 -15.46 0.14 -18.03
CA ALA A 155 -15.58 0.78 -19.34
C ALA A 155 -14.39 0.50 -20.26
N GLU A 156 -13.16 0.38 -19.74
CA GLU A 156 -11.98 0.01 -20.54
C GLU A 156 -11.98 -1.48 -20.90
N LEU A 157 -12.44 -2.37 -20.02
CA LEU A 157 -12.50 -3.81 -20.29
C LEU A 157 -13.63 -4.21 -21.26
N ARG A 158 -14.61 -3.34 -21.50
CA ARG A 158 -15.70 -3.55 -22.47
C ARG A 158 -15.35 -3.08 -23.89
N LYS A 159 -14.24 -2.37 -24.05
CA LYS A 159 -13.72 -1.93 -25.34
C LYS A 159 -12.78 -2.99 -25.91
#